data_AF-A0A840P1C6-F1
#
_entry.id   AF-A0A840P1C6-F1
#
_cell.length_a   1.000
_cell.length_b   1.000
_cell.length_c   1.000
_cell.angle_alpha   90.00
_cell.angle_beta   90.00
_cell.angle_gamma   90.00
#
_symmetry.space_group_name_H-M   'P 1'
#
loop_
_entity.id
_entity.type
_entity.pdbx_description
1 polymer ?
#
loop_
_entity_poly.entity_id
_entity_poly.type
_entity_poly.pdbx_seq_one_letter_code
_entity_poly.pdbx_strand_id
1 'polypeptide(L)' 'MTNGQPDPGEDAWRALGAEPGLCRDCRHSRLNQTRRGTAYLRCTRAAWDERLPRYPRLPVLRCPGHEPETE' A
#
# COMPACT_ATOMS: atom_id res chain seq x y z
N MET A 1 -3.45 5.39 30.17
CA MET A 1 -4.20 4.63 29.16
C MET A 1 -3.86 5.28 27.83
N THR A 2 -2.80 4.81 27.16
CA THR A 2 -2.36 5.41 25.89
C THR A 2 -3.46 5.14 24.88
N ASN A 3 -4.23 6.18 24.54
CA ASN A 3 -5.14 6.14 23.41
C ASN A 3 -4.27 5.92 22.17
N GLY A 4 -4.13 4.65 21.78
CA GLY A 4 -3.51 4.26 20.52
C GLY A 4 -4.41 4.75 19.40
N GLN A 5 -4.26 6.02 19.04
CA GLN A 5 -4.78 6.53 17.79
C GLN A 5 -4.11 5.70 16.69
N PRO A 6 -4.86 4.95 15.87
CA PRO A 6 -4.27 4.21 14.77
C PRO A 6 -3.56 5.22 13.88
N ASP A 7 -2.29 4.95 13.55
CA ASP A 7 -1.58 5.72 12.54
C ASP A 7 -2.49 5.83 11.31
N PRO A 8 -2.64 7.02 10.70
CA PRO A 8 -3.55 7.21 9.57
C PRO A 8 -3.21 6.29 8.38
N GLY A 9 -2.01 5.72 8.35
CA GLY A 9 -1.62 4.65 7.43
C GLY A 9 -2.26 3.29 7.75
N GLU A 10 -2.35 2.89 9.03
CA GLU A 10 -2.84 1.57 9.44
C GLU A 10 -4.34 1.38 9.16
N ASP A 11 -5.15 2.41 9.41
CA ASP A 11 -6.59 2.38 9.16
C ASP A 11 -6.89 2.22 7.66
N ALA A 12 -6.09 2.88 6.83
CA ALA A 12 -6.14 2.74 5.38
C ALA A 12 -5.87 1.28 4.96
N TRP A 13 -4.84 0.64 5.52
CA TRP A 13 -4.51 -0.76 5.22
C TRP A 13 -5.61 -1.73 5.66
N ARG A 14 -6.32 -1.44 6.77
CA ARG A 14 -7.50 -2.21 7.17
C ARG A 14 -8.64 -2.06 6.18
N ALA A 15 -8.90 -0.83 5.72
CA ALA A 15 -9.93 -0.52 4.72
C ALA A 15 -9.68 -1.16 3.33
N LEU A 16 -8.44 -1.59 3.04
CA LEU A 16 -8.10 -2.35 1.83
C LEU A 16 -8.64 -3.78 1.88
N GLY A 17 -8.77 -4.37 3.08
CA GLY A 17 -9.27 -5.73 3.27
C GLY A 17 -8.36 -6.84 2.76
N ALA A 18 -7.10 -6.54 2.44
CA ALA A 18 -6.12 -7.50 1.94
C ALA A 18 -4.72 -7.19 2.49
N GLU A 19 -3.92 -8.23 2.67
CA GLU A 19 -2.54 -8.07 3.13
C GLU A 19 -1.67 -7.43 2.02
N PRO A 20 -1.04 -6.28 2.29
CA PRO A 20 -0.22 -5.61 1.28
C PRO A 20 1.10 -6.30 0.95
N GLY A 21 1.62 -7.14 1.86
CA GLY A 21 2.93 -7.76 1.74
C GLY A 21 4.05 -6.72 1.66
N LEU A 22 4.95 -6.86 0.68
CA LEU A 22 6.04 -5.92 0.42
C LEU A 22 5.55 -4.48 0.15
N CYS A 23 4.32 -4.30 -0.36
CA CYS A 23 3.80 -2.96 -0.57
C CYS A 23 3.55 -2.18 0.73
N ARG A 24 3.62 -2.81 1.92
CA ARG A 24 3.40 -2.14 3.20
C ARG A 24 4.47 -1.10 3.53
N ASP A 25 5.73 -1.44 3.26
CA ASP A 25 6.90 -0.59 3.56
C ASP A 25 7.41 0.13 2.32
N CYS A 26 6.87 -0.20 1.14
CA CYS A 26 7.28 0.39 -0.12
C CYS A 26 6.86 1.86 -0.23
N ARG A 27 7.83 2.75 -0.48
CA ARG A 27 7.60 4.20 -0.66
C ARG A 27 6.74 4.54 -1.90
N HIS A 28 6.68 3.64 -2.88
CA HIS A 28 5.88 3.82 -4.09
C HIS A 28 4.44 3.34 -3.92
N SER A 29 4.12 2.68 -2.81
CA SER A 29 2.76 2.30 -2.49
C SER A 29 1.94 3.56 -2.17
N ARG A 30 0.76 3.69 -2.76
CA ARG A 30 -0.20 4.72 -2.39
C ARG A 30 -1.52 4.06 -2.07
N LEU A 31 -1.97 4.25 -0.83
CA LEU A 31 -3.34 3.97 -0.46
C LEU A 31 -4.19 5.21 -0.63
N ASN A 32 -5.31 5.03 -1.29
CA ASN A 32 -6.34 6.03 -1.36
C ASN A 32 -7.63 5.42 -0.79
N GLN A 33 -8.24 6.13 0.15
CA GLN A 33 -9.51 5.74 0.74
C GLN A 33 -10.67 6.41 -0.01
N THR A 34 -11.76 5.67 -0.21
CA THR A 34 -13.01 6.19 -0.77
C THR A 34 -13.91 6.70 0.35
N ARG A 35 -14.88 7.56 -0.01
CA ARG A 35 -15.94 8.00 0.93
C ARG A 35 -16.80 6.86 1.50
N ARG A 36 -16.73 5.66 0.92
CA ARG A 36 -17.43 4.46 1.39
C ARG A 36 -16.65 3.67 2.45
N GLY A 37 -15.45 4.11 2.82
CA GLY A 37 -14.59 3.40 3.79
C GLY A 37 -13.80 2.24 3.20
N THR A 38 -13.77 2.10 1.87
CA THR A 38 -12.92 1.12 1.17
C THR A 38 -11.65 1.80 0.70
N ALA A 39 -10.49 1.16 0.87
CA ALA A 39 -9.22 1.63 0.33
C ALA A 39 -8.81 0.87 -0.93
N TYR A 40 -8.05 1.55 -1.77
CA TYR A 40 -7.41 0.97 -2.95
C TYR A 40 -5.91 1.27 -2.91
N LEU A 41 -5.13 0.20 -3.05
CA LEU A 41 -3.69 0.26 -3.21
C LEU A 41 -3.36 0.46 -4.70
N ARG A 42 -2.52 1.44 -4.99
CA ARG A 42 -1.91 1.61 -6.31
C ARG A 42 -0.40 1.77 -6.19
N CYS A 43 0.32 1.23 -7.17
CA CYS A 43 1.74 1.51 -7.34
C CYS A 43 1.90 2.80 -8.15
N THR A 44 2.66 3.78 -7.65
CA THR A 44 3.00 4.98 -8.43
C THR A 44 4.13 4.72 -9.41
N ARG A 45 5.04 3.80 -9.09
CA ARG A 45 6.17 3.41 -9.97
C ARG A 45 5.71 2.81 -11.29
N ALA A 46 4.58 2.11 -11.30
CA ALA A 46 3.93 1.62 -12.50
C ALA A 46 3.56 2.71 -13.53
N ALA A 47 3.66 4.00 -13.16
CA ALA A 47 3.47 5.10 -14.11
C ALA A 47 4.65 5.25 -15.09
N TRP A 48 5.86 4.83 -14.71
CA TRP A 48 7.06 4.91 -15.57
C TRP A 48 7.76 3.57 -15.77
N ASP A 49 7.39 2.54 -15.02
CA ASP A 49 7.95 1.18 -15.11
C ASP A 49 6.83 0.20 -15.49
N GLU A 50 6.72 -0.12 -16.78
CA GLU A 50 5.68 -1.01 -17.33
C GLU A 50 5.77 -2.45 -16.80
N ARG A 51 6.91 -2.83 -16.22
CA ARG A 51 7.12 -4.14 -15.59
C ARG A 51 6.31 -4.29 -14.31
N LEU A 52 5.87 -3.17 -13.72
CA LEU A 52 5.13 -3.14 -12.48
C LEU A 52 3.62 -2.96 -12.75
N PRO A 53 2.76 -3.82 -12.19
CA PRO A 53 1.33 -3.64 -12.29
C PRO A 53 0.88 -2.43 -11.47
N ARG A 54 0.09 -1.53 -12.10
CA ARG A 54 -0.52 -0.38 -11.40
C ARG A 54 -1.38 -0.79 -10.21
N TYR A 55 -2.05 -1.94 -10.33
CA TYR A 55 -2.83 -2.58 -9.28
C TYR A 55 -2.22 -3.96 -9.01
N PRO A 56 -1.25 -4.08 -8.09
CA PRO A 56 -0.62 -5.35 -7.79
C PRO A 56 -1.65 -6.32 -7.17
N ARG A 57 -1.48 -7.61 -7.47
CA ARG A 57 -2.28 -8.67 -6.84
C ARG A 57 -1.77 -8.88 -5.42
N LEU A 58 -2.66 -8.77 -4.45
CA LEU A 58 -2.34 -8.93 -3.04
C LEU A 58 -2.50 -10.39 -2.59
N PRO A 59 -1.64 -10.88 -1.68
CA PRO A 59 -0.47 -10.20 -1.10
C PRO A 59 0.73 -10.16 -2.03
N VAL A 60 1.46 -9.03 -2.04
CA VAL A 60 2.69 -8.89 -2.84
C VAL A 60 3.85 -9.56 -2.12
N LEU A 61 4.20 -10.77 -2.55
CA LEU A 61 5.32 -11.53 -1.98
C LEU A 61 6.67 -11.22 -2.66
N ARG A 62 6.64 -10.79 -3.92
CA ARG A 62 7.83 -10.40 -4.70
C ARG A 62 7.50 -9.20 -5.58
N CYS A 63 8.32 -8.16 -5.50
CA CYS A 63 8.22 -6.98 -6.35
C CYS A 63 9.64 -6.52 -6.73
N PRO A 64 9.98 -6.47 -8.04
CA PRO A 64 11.32 -6.06 -8.48
C PRO A 64 11.59 -4.57 -8.29
N GLY A 65 10.55 -3.75 -8.12
CA GLY A 65 10.65 -2.31 -7.85
C GLY A 65 10.25 -1.94 -6.42
N HIS A 66 10.36 -2.89 -5.48
CA HIS A 66 10.15 -2.61 -4.07
C HIS A 66 11.27 -1.71 -3.54
N GLU A 67 10.90 -0.58 -2.97
CA GLU A 67 11.83 0.36 -2.38
C GLU A 67 11.29 0.76 -1.00
N PRO A 68 11.84 0.23 0.09
CA PRO A 68 11.39 0.55 1.45
C PRO A 68 11.57 2.05 1.74
N GLU A 69 10.67 2.65 2.51
CA GLU A 69 10.76 4.08 2.85
C GLU A 69 11.92 4.39 3.83
N THR A 70 12.44 3.37 4.51
CA THR A 70 13.41 3.49 5.62
C THR A 70 14.89 3.45 5.19
N GLU A 71 15.22 3.42 3.89
CA GLU A 71 16.63 3.48 3.40
C GLU A 71 17.06 4.88 2.89
#